data_AF-A0A927PDC9-F1
#
_entry.id   AF-A0A927PDC9-F1
#
_cell.length_a   1.000
_cell.length_b   1.000
_cell.length_c   1.000
_cell.angle_alpha   90.00
_cell.angle_beta   90.00
_cell.angle_gamma   90.00
#
_symmetry.space_group_name_H-M   'P 1'
#
loop_
_entity.id
_entity.type
_entity.pdbx_description
1 polymer ?
#
loop_
_entity_poly.entity_id
_entity_poly.type
_entity_poly.pdbx_seq_one_letter_code
_entity_poly.pdbx_strand_id
1 'polypeptide(L)'
;DHGHHHHDHEHHHHDHCHEGCGHDCQGCANVDPRQELIALMKYMVGHNTAHANELAQLAGKLKDMGENMAYDQVMQAVSDFEKGNMRLSTVLAALNV
;
A
#
# COMPACT_ATOMS: atom_id res chain seq x y z
N ASP A 1 -17.77 -4.32 22.43
CA ASP A 1 -16.70 -3.32 22.32
C ASP A 1 -15.95 -3.59 21.03
N HIS A 2 -16.38 -2.94 19.95
CA HIS A 2 -15.83 -3.15 18.62
C HIS A 2 -14.87 -2.00 18.35
N GLY A 3 -13.58 -2.26 18.54
CA GLY A 3 -12.52 -1.35 18.15
C GLY A 3 -12.68 -1.03 16.68
N HIS A 4 -13.20 0.17 16.40
CA HIS A 4 -13.17 0.76 15.08
C HIS A 4 -11.70 0.87 14.70
N HIS A 5 -11.22 -0.07 13.88
CA HIS A 5 -9.98 0.11 13.14
C HIS A 5 -10.26 1.22 12.13
N HIS A 6 -10.10 2.46 12.58
CA HIS A 6 -9.96 3.60 11.72
C HIS A 6 -8.67 3.35 10.96
N HIS A 7 -8.77 2.76 9.77
CA HIS A 7 -7.75 2.95 8.77
C HIS A 7 -7.88 4.42 8.42
N ASP A 8 -7.16 5.25 9.17
CA ASP A 8 -6.86 6.60 8.75
C ASP A 8 -6.04 6.40 7.48
N HIS A 9 -6.75 6.26 6.36
CA HIS A 9 -6.22 6.69 5.10
C HIS A 9 -6.16 8.21 5.24
N GLU A 10 -5.16 8.68 6.01
CA GLU A 10 -4.40 9.83 5.62
C GLU A 10 -3.95 9.48 4.20
N HIS A 11 -4.83 9.79 3.24
CA HIS A 11 -4.45 10.63 2.15
C HIS A 11 -3.74 11.83 2.80
N HIS A 12 -2.51 11.60 3.27
CA HIS A 12 -1.44 12.51 2.97
C HIS A 12 -1.55 12.63 1.45
N HIS A 13 -2.38 13.60 1.03
CA HIS A 13 -1.93 14.57 0.08
C HIS A 13 -0.42 14.53 0.18
N HIS A 14 0.24 14.00 -0.84
CA HIS A 14 1.61 14.40 -1.09
C HIS A 14 1.56 15.89 -1.48
N ASP A 15 0.99 16.73 -0.60
CA ASP A 15 1.35 18.12 -0.47
C ASP A 15 2.79 18.04 -0.04
N HIS A 16 3.68 18.26 -1.01
CA HIS A 16 5.08 18.49 -0.76
C HIS A 16 5.29 19.85 -0.05
N CYS A 17 4.59 20.05 1.06
CA CYS A 17 4.81 21.12 2.01
C CYS A 17 5.09 20.45 3.35
N HIS A 18 6.38 20.27 3.65
CA HIS A 18 6.81 20.04 5.02
C HIS A 18 6.31 21.20 5.88
N GLU A 19 5.33 20.91 6.73
CA GLU A 19 4.86 21.82 7.77
C GLU A 19 6.06 22.09 8.71
N GLY A 20 6.77 23.20 8.46
CA GLY A 20 8.00 23.56 9.16
C GLY A 20 9.15 24.03 8.27
N CYS A 21 9.05 24.01 6.94
CA CYS A 21 10.13 24.53 6.09
C CYS A 21 10.02 26.06 5.90
N GLY A 22 10.54 26.82 6.86
CA GLY A 22 10.82 28.24 6.73
C GLY A 22 12.08 28.52 5.90
N HIS A 23 12.23 27.91 4.73
CA HIS A 23 13.33 28.19 3.78
C HIS A 23 12.88 27.94 2.34
N ASP A 24 13.33 28.82 1.45
CA ASP A 24 13.20 28.71 -0.01
C ASP A 24 13.45 27.28 -0.51
N CYS A 25 12.38 26.54 -0.81
CA CYS A 25 12.49 25.20 -1.39
C CYS A 25 12.81 25.32 -2.88
N GLN A 26 14.04 25.73 -3.20
CA GLN A 26 14.59 25.63 -4.56
C GLN A 26 14.62 24.16 -5.08
N GLY A 27 14.45 23.17 -4.19
CA GLY A 27 14.40 21.74 -4.51
C GLY A 27 13.01 21.20 -4.91
N CYS A 28 11.95 21.97 -4.72
CA CYS A 28 10.58 21.54 -5.00
C CYS A 28 10.13 21.85 -6.44
N ALA A 29 10.92 22.60 -7.21
CA ALA A 29 10.51 23.13 -8.51
C ALA A 29 10.67 22.16 -9.70
N ASN A 30 11.29 20.98 -9.53
CA ASN A 30 11.66 20.11 -10.66
C ASN A 30 11.63 18.61 -10.31
N VAL A 31 10.56 18.11 -9.67
CA VAL A 31 10.36 16.65 -9.63
C VAL A 31 9.84 16.23 -11.01
N ASP A 32 10.60 15.37 -11.70
CA ASP A 32 10.19 14.80 -12.99
C ASP A 32 8.89 14.01 -12.78
N PRO A 33 7.79 14.29 -13.52
CA PRO A 33 6.53 13.53 -13.42
C PRO A 33 6.73 12.01 -13.50
N ARG A 34 7.75 11.56 -14.25
CA ARG A 34 8.11 10.14 -14.31
C ARG A 34 8.64 9.61 -12.98
N GLN A 35 9.47 10.39 -12.28
CA GLN A 35 10.01 10.00 -10.97
C GLN A 35 8.91 9.95 -9.90
N GLU A 36 7.98 10.89 -9.92
CA GLU A 36 6.81 10.89 -9.05
C GLU A 36 5.95 9.63 -9.26
N LEU A 37 5.64 9.30 -10.52
CA LEU A 37 4.90 8.08 -10.86
C LEU A 37 5.61 6.81 -10.36
N ILE A 38 6.93 6.70 -10.56
CA ILE A 38 7.72 5.56 -10.08
C ILE A 38 7.69 5.48 -8.54
N ALA A 39 7.77 6.62 -7.85
CA ALA A 39 7.69 6.67 -6.39
C ALA A 39 6.32 6.20 -5.88
N LEU A 40 5.23 6.66 -6.50
CA LEU A 40 3.87 6.22 -6.18
C LEU A 40 3.70 4.72 -6.43
N MET A 41 4.20 4.19 -7.56
CA MET A 41 4.15 2.75 -7.84
C MET A 41 4.92 1.92 -6.81
N LYS A 42 6.09 2.39 -6.34
CA LYS A 42 6.85 1.75 -5.25
C LYS A 42 6.06 1.75 -3.94
N TYR A 43 5.43 2.87 -3.61
CA TYR A 43 4.55 2.97 -2.45
C TYR A 43 3.41 1.95 -2.53
N MET A 44 2.77 1.80 -3.69
CA MET A 44 1.65 0.86 -3.86
C MET A 44 2.05 -0.61 -3.62
N VAL A 45 3.28 -1.01 -3.92
CA VAL A 45 3.78 -2.35 -3.57
C VAL A 45 3.78 -2.57 -2.05
N GLY A 46 4.30 -1.58 -1.31
CA GLY A 46 4.29 -1.62 0.16
C GLY A 46 2.87 -1.62 0.72
N HIS A 47 2.00 -0.76 0.19
CA HIS A 47 0.61 -0.63 0.61
C HIS A 47 -0.19 -1.94 0.40
N ASN A 48 -0.06 -2.56 -0.78
CA ASN A 48 -0.65 -3.86 -1.06
C ASN A 48 -0.13 -4.97 -0.13
N THR A 49 1.15 -4.89 0.27
CA THR A 49 1.73 -5.84 1.24
C THR A 49 1.10 -5.67 2.62
N ALA A 50 0.85 -4.42 3.06
CA ALA A 50 0.15 -4.15 4.31
C ALA A 50 -1.29 -4.71 4.27
N HIS A 51 -2.03 -4.45 3.19
CA HIS A 51 -3.38 -5.00 3.01
C HIS A 51 -3.40 -6.53 3.00
N ALA A 52 -2.46 -7.19 2.31
CA ALA A 52 -2.35 -8.64 2.32
C ALA A 52 -2.17 -9.19 3.75
N ASN A 53 -1.32 -8.56 4.55
CA ASN A 53 -1.08 -8.95 5.94
C ASN A 53 -2.32 -8.73 6.83
N GLU A 54 -3.01 -7.60 6.69
CA GLU A 54 -4.24 -7.32 7.43
C GLU A 54 -5.35 -8.32 7.08
N LEU A 55 -5.53 -8.60 5.79
CA LEU A 55 -6.50 -9.59 5.33
C LEU A 55 -6.18 -10.99 5.83
N ALA A 56 -4.90 -11.39 5.89
CA ALA A 56 -4.50 -12.67 6.47
C ALA A 56 -4.85 -12.76 7.98
N GLN A 57 -4.70 -11.67 8.73
CA GLN A 57 -5.12 -11.63 10.14
C GLN A 57 -6.64 -11.75 10.30
N LEU A 58 -7.41 -11.06 9.44
CA LEU A 58 -8.87 -11.18 9.43
C LEU A 58 -9.32 -12.59 9.02
N ALA A 59 -8.66 -13.21 8.04
CA ALA A 59 -8.89 -14.59 7.67
C ALA A 59 -8.68 -15.54 8.86
N GLY A 60 -7.63 -15.33 9.66
CA GLY A 60 -7.41 -16.07 10.90
C GLY A 60 -8.64 -16.10 11.82
N LYS A 61 -9.30 -14.95 12.00
CA LYS A 61 -10.54 -14.85 12.81
C LYS A 61 -11.69 -15.67 12.20
N LEU A 62 -11.84 -15.65 10.87
CA LEU A 62 -12.86 -16.47 10.19
C LEU A 62 -12.62 -17.96 10.42
N LYS A 63 -11.36 -18.39 10.37
CA LYS A 63 -10.97 -19.77 10.65
C LYS A 63 -11.32 -20.17 12.09
N ASP A 64 -11.04 -19.31 13.06
CA ASP A 64 -11.37 -19.55 14.47
C ASP A 64 -12.90 -19.65 14.71
N MET A 65 -13.69 -18.95 13.91
CA MET A 65 -15.15 -19.02 13.91
C MET A 65 -15.72 -20.25 13.17
N GLY A 66 -14.87 -21.06 12.52
CA GLY A 66 -15.29 -22.21 11.71
C GLY A 66 -15.79 -21.84 10.31
N GLU A 67 -15.65 -20.58 9.89
CA GLU A 67 -16.11 -20.06 8.60
C GLU A 67 -15.10 -20.37 7.48
N ASN A 68 -14.86 -21.67 7.23
CA ASN A 68 -13.78 -22.14 6.36
C ASN A 68 -13.89 -21.65 4.91
N MET A 69 -15.10 -21.59 4.35
CA MET A 69 -15.30 -21.07 2.98
C MET A 69 -14.93 -19.59 2.87
N ALA A 70 -15.28 -18.79 3.88
CA ALA A 70 -14.94 -17.37 3.91
C ALA A 70 -13.44 -17.17 4.11
N TYR A 71 -12.82 -17.96 5.00
CA TYR A 71 -11.36 -18.01 5.17
C TYR A 71 -10.65 -18.27 3.83
N ASP A 72 -11.05 -19.31 3.10
CA ASP A 72 -10.42 -19.67 1.83
C ASP A 72 -10.53 -18.54 0.79
N GLN A 73 -11.67 -17.87 0.72
CA GLN A 73 -11.87 -16.73 -0.18
C GLN A 73 -11.00 -15.52 0.20
N VAL A 74 -10.89 -15.19 1.49
CA VAL A 74 -10.01 -14.09 1.93
C VAL A 74 -8.54 -14.44 1.67
N MET A 75 -8.12 -15.70 1.89
CA MET A 75 -6.76 -16.14 1.57
C MET A 75 -6.47 -16.12 0.07
N GLN A 76 -7.46 -16.33 -0.79
CA GLN A 76 -7.31 -16.11 -2.23
C GLN A 76 -7.05 -14.62 -2.55
N ALA A 77 -7.79 -13.71 -1.91
CA ALA A 77 -7.54 -12.28 -2.07
C ALA A 77 -6.13 -11.86 -1.61
N VAL A 78 -5.64 -12.41 -0.48
CA VAL A 78 -4.25 -12.22 -0.02
C VAL A 78 -3.25 -12.64 -1.11
N SER A 79 -3.44 -13.83 -1.69
CA SER A 79 -2.59 -14.33 -2.77
C SER A 79 -2.61 -13.43 -4.01
N ASP A 80 -3.75 -12.84 -4.33
CA ASP A 80 -3.88 -11.95 -5.49
C ASP A 80 -3.18 -10.60 -5.27
N PHE A 81 -3.15 -10.06 -4.04
CA PHE A 81 -2.29 -8.92 -3.69
C PHE A 81 -0.81 -9.24 -3.87
N GLU A 82 -0.35 -10.40 -3.40
CA GLU A 82 1.04 -10.84 -3.56
C GLU A 82 1.41 -11.00 -5.05
N LYS A 83 0.54 -11.62 -5.85
CA LYS A 83 0.71 -11.72 -7.31
C LYS A 83 0.74 -10.36 -7.99
N GLY A 84 -0.14 -9.45 -7.57
CA GLY A 84 -0.13 -8.05 -8.02
C GLY A 84 1.23 -7.40 -7.76
N ASN A 85 1.76 -7.57 -6.56
CA ASN A 85 3.04 -7.03 -6.15
C ASN A 85 4.23 -7.61 -6.92
N MET A 86 4.21 -8.90 -7.27
CA MET A 86 5.23 -9.48 -8.15
C MET A 86 5.24 -8.80 -9.53
N ARG A 87 4.07 -8.54 -10.10
CA ARG A 87 3.95 -7.84 -11.40
C ARG A 87 4.40 -6.38 -11.30
N LEU A 88 3.97 -5.66 -10.26
CA LEU A 88 4.39 -4.28 -10.03
C LEU A 88 5.91 -4.17 -9.83
N SER A 89 6.48 -5.07 -9.03
CA SER A 89 7.93 -5.14 -8.81
C SER A 89 8.70 -5.41 -10.10
N THR A 90 8.16 -6.26 -10.99
CA THR A 90 8.75 -6.53 -12.30
C THR A 90 8.77 -5.28 -13.18
N VAL A 91 7.66 -4.53 -13.23
CA VAL A 91 7.58 -3.27 -13.98
C VAL A 91 8.54 -2.23 -13.40
N LEU A 92 8.55 -2.07 -12.08
CA LEU A 92 9.47 -1.16 -11.39
C LEU A 92 10.93 -1.49 -11.67
N ALA A 93 11.30 -2.77 -11.65
CA ALA A 93 12.64 -3.21 -12.03
C ALA A 93 12.97 -2.81 -13.47
N ALA A 94 12.05 -2.98 -14.42
CA ALA A 94 12.22 -2.62 -15.83
C ALA A 94 12.29 -1.09 -16.07
N LEU A 95 11.70 -0.28 -15.19
CA LEU A 95 11.75 1.19 -15.28
C LEU A 95 12.99 1.79 -14.60
N ASN A 96 13.64 1.02 -13.72
CA ASN A 96 14.83 1.39 -12.97
C ASN A 96 16.14 0.80 -13.54
N VAL A 97 16.07 0.09 -14.68
CA VAL A 97 17.23 -0.26 -15.54
C VAL A 97 17.43 0.76 -16.65
#